data_AF-A0A9W7FY42-F1
#
_entry.id   AF-A0A9W7FY42-F1
#
_cell.length_a   1.000
_cell.length_b   1.000
_cell.length_c   1.000
_cell.angle_alpha   90.00
_cell.angle_beta   90.00
_cell.angle_gamma   90.00
#
_symmetry.space_group_name_H-M   'P 1'
#
loop_
_entity.id
_entity.type
_entity.pdbx_description
1 polymer ?
#
loop_
_entity_poly.entity_id
_entity_poly.type
_entity_poly.pdbx_seq_one_letter_code
_entity_poly.pdbx_strand_id
1 'polypeptide(L)'
;MSSHLLAILCFAIFWTRDAVALLVQDNQLPLKTSGSVIVGADGARVKLACVNWYGPNLHDTNVVGGLEHQSLTDLVAGIVNMGFNCIRLPFTVEQALNDPKVPLHSALPKAVLAANPDLLGLTSLEVFDKTVEALTDSGLMIILNTHTSASEWCCDLKSYEGLWFTPEWTLTQFERALVEITERYKDNSLVVGMDLRNEIHDINAPNEPSIPVGWGRGDPDLDWAIVSKRVGDLVLDANPDLLIVVTALCFAMDLRGCKSTGAISLKVPNKLVWTVHSYRFFTPYFDVPQMMGLENYTELAIYSSVLLAVAGVLLVAWRLNVKAGPSVMFYSNLTTYFVVMLSASVSSWGAAETLKTVCNTWYHADAKFVPPVLFALTFVIPITVLGTRRYRENRNKERDSGEMLELVNVDSSASGDKMEAEEHSGECFFTKFVIFIVLVFLNFIVILSAASLSWSLVATSPAVYANFNNRMWGFASSEDKSYTAPIWMSEFGADTRDSYWIGVITYLAKSDMDWAVWAYYGASRYEQSREIDPILGTYVNTTLKETYGLMNEDYSATQFAKEGFSGGDWRIEDMQAVMEVNPDISELNMKATDGVW
;
A
#
# COMPACT_ATOMS: atom_id res chain seq x y z
N MET A 1 -50.81 0.16 -8.84
CA MET A 1 -49.46 -0.37 -9.13
C MET A 1 -48.47 0.70 -8.70
N SER A 2 -47.69 0.45 -7.66
CA SER A 2 -46.89 1.46 -6.97
C SER A 2 -45.46 1.56 -7.52
N SER A 3 -44.83 2.70 -7.25
CA SER A 3 -43.46 3.07 -7.61
C SER A 3 -42.38 2.04 -7.20
N HIS A 4 -42.65 1.19 -6.21
CA HIS A 4 -41.72 0.12 -5.80
C HIS A 4 -41.47 -0.93 -6.90
N LEU A 5 -42.47 -1.25 -7.73
CA LEU A 5 -42.27 -2.16 -8.86
C LEU A 5 -41.40 -1.54 -9.96
N LEU A 6 -41.49 -0.22 -10.16
CA LEU A 6 -40.64 0.49 -11.12
C LEU A 6 -39.18 0.58 -10.63
N ALA A 7 -38.96 0.78 -9.33
CA ALA A 7 -37.63 0.74 -8.73
C ALA A 7 -36.98 -0.64 -8.91
N ILE A 8 -37.68 -1.73 -8.58
CA ILE A 8 -37.16 -3.10 -8.72
C ILE A 8 -36.83 -3.43 -10.19
N LEU A 9 -37.66 -2.98 -11.15
CA LEU A 9 -37.38 -3.13 -12.58
C LEU A 9 -36.20 -2.26 -13.06
N CYS A 10 -36.03 -1.04 -12.55
CA CYS A 10 -34.87 -0.21 -12.90
C CYS A 10 -33.56 -0.76 -12.30
N PHE A 11 -33.58 -1.33 -11.09
CA PHE A 11 -32.40 -1.99 -10.51
C PHE A 11 -31.97 -3.23 -11.30
N ALA A 12 -32.92 -4.03 -11.80
CA ALA A 12 -32.61 -5.23 -12.60
C ALA A 12 -32.00 -4.92 -13.99
N ILE A 13 -32.32 -3.75 -14.58
CA ILE A 13 -31.91 -3.42 -15.96
C ILE A 13 -30.49 -2.86 -16.06
N PHE A 14 -29.93 -2.28 -14.99
CA PHE A 14 -28.53 -1.82 -14.98
C PHE A 14 -27.51 -2.89 -14.53
N TRP A 15 -27.97 -4.02 -13.97
CA TRP A 15 -27.13 -5.08 -13.40
C TRP A 15 -27.00 -6.33 -14.29
N THR A 16 -27.25 -6.19 -15.60
CA THR A 16 -27.06 -7.27 -16.59
C THR A 16 -26.03 -6.87 -17.66
N ARG A 17 -24.81 -6.55 -17.22
CA ARG A 17 -23.64 -6.90 -18.04
C ARG A 17 -23.60 -8.43 -18.06
N ASP A 18 -23.66 -9.04 -19.24
CA ASP A 18 -23.61 -10.50 -19.37
C ASP A 18 -22.25 -10.99 -18.86
N ALA A 19 -22.18 -11.50 -17.62
CA ALA A 19 -20.92 -11.93 -17.01
C ALA A 19 -20.18 -13.00 -17.84
N VAL A 20 -20.94 -13.81 -18.57
CA VAL A 20 -20.44 -14.80 -19.54
C VAL A 20 -19.58 -14.16 -20.65
N ALA A 21 -19.81 -12.89 -21.00
CA ALA A 21 -19.07 -12.18 -22.04
C ALA A 21 -17.63 -11.82 -21.66
N LEU A 22 -17.26 -11.92 -20.37
CA LEU A 22 -15.89 -11.70 -19.89
C LEU A 22 -15.06 -12.98 -19.80
N LEU A 23 -15.70 -14.16 -19.93
CA LEU A 23 -15.02 -15.45 -19.88
C LEU A 23 -14.18 -15.68 -21.13
N VAL A 24 -12.98 -16.26 -20.94
CA VAL A 24 -12.06 -16.58 -22.03
C VAL A 24 -12.68 -17.62 -22.98
N GLN A 25 -12.41 -17.49 -24.27
CA GLN A 25 -12.85 -18.45 -25.29
C GLN A 25 -11.73 -19.46 -25.60
N ASP A 26 -12.06 -20.71 -25.92
CA ASP A 26 -11.08 -21.77 -26.20
C ASP A 26 -10.02 -21.37 -27.24
N ASN A 27 -10.41 -20.60 -28.27
CA ASN A 27 -9.50 -20.14 -29.33
C ASN A 27 -8.50 -19.05 -28.87
N GLN A 28 -8.67 -18.52 -27.66
CA GLN A 28 -7.75 -17.58 -27.02
C GLN A 28 -6.72 -18.32 -26.14
N LEU A 29 -6.89 -19.62 -25.89
CA LEU A 29 -5.94 -20.42 -25.11
C LEU A 29 -4.91 -21.08 -26.03
N PRO A 30 -3.66 -21.28 -25.58
CA PRO A 30 -3.08 -20.81 -24.32
C PRO A 30 -2.67 -19.32 -24.35
N LEU A 31 -2.69 -18.69 -23.18
CA LEU A 31 -2.31 -17.28 -23.01
C LEU A 31 -0.81 -17.04 -23.23
N LYS A 32 -0.47 -15.81 -23.60
CA LYS A 32 0.89 -15.33 -23.92
C LYS A 32 1.04 -13.88 -23.48
N THR A 33 2.26 -13.36 -23.45
CA THR A 33 2.54 -11.95 -23.18
C THR A 33 3.10 -11.23 -24.40
N SER A 34 2.64 -10.00 -24.64
CA SER A 34 3.05 -9.17 -25.76
C SER A 34 3.29 -7.75 -25.27
N GLY A 35 4.55 -7.34 -25.13
CA GLY A 35 4.90 -6.08 -24.47
C GLY A 35 4.42 -6.08 -23.02
N SER A 36 3.69 -5.03 -22.63
CA SER A 36 3.10 -4.87 -21.30
C SER A 36 1.74 -5.54 -21.09
N VAL A 37 1.23 -6.34 -22.04
CA VAL A 37 -0.11 -6.93 -21.96
C VAL A 37 -0.17 -8.44 -22.13
N ILE A 38 -1.17 -9.08 -21.51
CA ILE A 38 -1.53 -10.49 -21.72
C ILE A 38 -2.44 -10.60 -22.94
N VAL A 39 -2.15 -11.56 -23.83
CA VAL A 39 -2.90 -11.81 -25.05
C VAL A 39 -3.28 -13.28 -25.19
N GLY A 40 -4.38 -13.53 -25.88
CA GLY A 40 -4.78 -14.87 -26.29
C GLY A 40 -3.90 -15.43 -27.41
N ALA A 41 -4.12 -16.72 -27.72
CA ALA A 41 -3.49 -17.40 -28.85
C ALA A 41 -3.84 -16.78 -30.21
N ASP A 42 -5.00 -16.11 -30.31
CA ASP A 42 -5.49 -15.31 -31.43
C ASP A 42 -4.85 -13.90 -31.52
N GLY A 43 -4.12 -13.48 -30.49
CA GLY A 43 -3.49 -12.16 -30.38
C GLY A 43 -4.37 -11.05 -29.82
N ALA A 44 -5.61 -11.34 -29.40
CA ALA A 44 -6.47 -10.36 -28.73
C ALA A 44 -5.99 -10.11 -27.28
N ARG A 45 -6.17 -8.89 -26.75
CA ARG A 45 -5.95 -8.60 -25.32
C ARG A 45 -6.89 -9.48 -24.49
N VAL A 46 -6.33 -10.19 -23.54
CA VAL A 46 -7.09 -10.82 -22.45
C VAL A 46 -6.84 -10.00 -21.20
N LYS A 47 -7.93 -9.59 -20.54
CA LYS A 47 -7.92 -8.88 -19.27
C LYS A 47 -8.14 -9.91 -18.16
N LEU A 48 -7.25 -9.93 -17.18
CA LEU A 48 -7.49 -10.69 -15.95
C LEU A 48 -8.23 -9.79 -14.96
N ALA A 49 -9.47 -10.14 -14.67
CA ALA A 49 -10.30 -9.52 -13.66
C ALA A 49 -10.69 -10.61 -12.65
N CYS A 50 -9.78 -10.88 -11.71
CA CYS A 50 -9.89 -12.05 -10.85
C CYS A 50 -10.36 -11.72 -9.42
N VAL A 51 -10.66 -12.78 -8.68
CA VAL A 51 -10.77 -12.74 -7.22
C VAL A 51 -9.83 -13.78 -6.58
N ASN A 52 -9.29 -13.48 -5.40
CA ASN A 52 -8.55 -14.45 -4.60
C ASN A 52 -9.52 -15.32 -3.80
N TRP A 53 -9.39 -16.65 -3.88
CA TRP A 53 -10.18 -17.59 -3.07
C TRP A 53 -9.25 -18.47 -2.22
N TYR A 54 -8.82 -17.92 -1.09
CA TYR A 54 -7.92 -18.61 -0.15
C TYR A 54 -8.67 -19.58 0.78
N GLY A 55 -7.91 -20.34 1.57
CA GLY A 55 -8.43 -21.38 2.44
C GLY A 55 -7.54 -22.63 2.48
N PRO A 56 -7.03 -23.15 1.35
CA PRO A 56 -6.12 -24.30 1.35
C PRO A 56 -4.84 -24.08 2.15
N ASN A 57 -4.41 -22.82 2.28
CA ASN A 57 -3.29 -22.40 3.10
C ASN A 57 -3.63 -22.20 4.59
N LEU A 58 -4.89 -22.31 5.02
CA LEU A 58 -5.27 -22.15 6.42
C LEU A 58 -5.23 -23.50 7.15
N HIS A 59 -4.41 -23.59 8.20
CA HIS A 59 -4.27 -24.78 9.05
C HIS A 59 -5.62 -25.43 9.46
N ASP A 60 -6.60 -24.60 9.82
CA ASP A 60 -7.85 -25.05 10.43
C ASP A 60 -8.88 -25.60 9.42
N THR A 61 -8.70 -25.35 8.11
CA THR A 61 -9.61 -25.85 7.06
C THR A 61 -8.90 -26.67 5.97
N ASN A 62 -7.68 -26.31 5.56
CA ASN A 62 -6.95 -26.88 4.42
C ASN A 62 -7.79 -27.00 3.12
N VAL A 63 -8.84 -26.18 2.97
CA VAL A 63 -9.73 -26.11 1.80
C VAL A 63 -10.26 -24.69 1.65
N VAL A 64 -10.72 -24.35 0.44
CA VAL A 64 -11.35 -23.04 0.15
C VAL A 64 -12.53 -22.75 1.08
N GLY A 65 -12.66 -21.52 1.53
CA GLY A 65 -13.71 -21.13 2.48
C GLY A 65 -15.11 -21.08 1.88
N GLY A 66 -16.12 -21.33 2.72
CA GLY A 66 -17.55 -21.27 2.37
C GLY A 66 -18.21 -22.64 2.17
N LEU A 67 -17.44 -23.73 2.10
CA LEU A 67 -17.94 -25.10 1.95
C LEU A 67 -18.74 -25.61 3.17
N GLU A 68 -18.65 -24.91 4.29
CA GLU A 68 -19.43 -25.06 5.51
C GLU A 68 -20.76 -24.26 5.49
N HIS A 69 -20.96 -23.41 4.48
CA HIS A 69 -22.11 -22.51 4.32
C HIS A 69 -22.93 -22.77 3.05
N GLN A 70 -22.30 -23.02 1.90
CA GLN A 70 -22.96 -23.22 0.61
C GLN A 70 -22.34 -24.35 -0.21
N SER A 71 -23.06 -24.83 -1.23
CA SER A 71 -22.51 -25.82 -2.16
C SER A 71 -21.37 -25.19 -2.98
N LEU A 72 -20.38 -26.00 -3.35
CA LEU A 72 -19.28 -25.58 -4.22
C LEU A 72 -19.80 -24.95 -5.52
N THR A 73 -20.86 -25.51 -6.10
CA THR A 73 -21.52 -24.98 -7.31
C THR A 73 -22.12 -23.59 -7.08
N ASP A 74 -22.81 -23.35 -5.96
CA ASP A 74 -23.40 -22.03 -5.65
C ASP A 74 -22.32 -20.97 -5.42
N LEU A 75 -21.21 -21.33 -4.77
CA LEU A 75 -20.07 -20.45 -4.54
C LEU A 75 -19.42 -20.05 -5.87
N VAL A 76 -19.12 -21.01 -6.75
CA VAL A 76 -18.57 -20.74 -8.09
C VAL A 76 -19.54 -19.89 -8.92
N ALA A 77 -20.84 -20.21 -8.92
CA ALA A 77 -21.84 -19.41 -9.60
C ALA A 77 -21.91 -17.98 -9.04
N GLY A 78 -21.72 -17.79 -7.74
CA GLY A 78 -21.59 -16.47 -7.12
C GLY A 78 -20.42 -15.65 -7.67
N ILE A 79 -19.26 -16.29 -7.90
CA ILE A 79 -18.10 -15.63 -8.50
C ILE A 79 -18.37 -15.21 -9.95
N VAL A 80 -18.93 -16.11 -10.77
CA VAL A 80 -19.33 -15.79 -12.15
C VAL A 80 -20.36 -14.65 -12.16
N ASN A 81 -21.39 -14.69 -11.31
CA ASN A 81 -22.42 -13.66 -11.25
C ASN A 81 -21.91 -12.27 -10.85
N MET A 82 -20.75 -12.16 -10.20
CA MET A 82 -20.10 -10.88 -9.92
C MET A 82 -19.32 -10.32 -11.12
N GLY A 83 -19.08 -11.12 -12.17
CA GLY A 83 -18.40 -10.72 -13.41
C GLY A 83 -16.92 -11.08 -13.48
N PHE A 84 -16.36 -11.75 -12.46
CA PHE A 84 -14.96 -12.20 -12.49
C PHE A 84 -14.76 -13.28 -13.57
N ASN A 85 -13.62 -13.24 -14.27
CA ASN A 85 -13.26 -14.22 -15.30
C ASN A 85 -12.09 -15.14 -14.90
N CYS A 86 -11.53 -14.93 -13.71
CA CYS A 86 -10.42 -15.74 -13.20
C CYS A 86 -10.39 -15.82 -11.66
N ILE A 87 -9.69 -16.84 -11.16
CA ILE A 87 -9.37 -17.03 -9.75
C ILE A 87 -7.86 -17.03 -9.56
N ARG A 88 -7.38 -16.29 -8.56
CA ARG A 88 -6.08 -16.60 -7.94
C ARG A 88 -6.36 -17.61 -6.83
N LEU A 89 -5.80 -18.81 -6.97
CA LEU A 89 -6.12 -19.96 -6.12
C LEU A 89 -4.88 -20.39 -5.30
N PRO A 90 -4.77 -19.93 -4.04
CA PRO A 90 -3.76 -20.36 -3.08
C PRO A 90 -3.73 -21.88 -2.86
N PHE A 91 -2.53 -22.46 -2.90
CA PHE A 91 -2.19 -23.79 -2.42
C PHE A 91 -0.87 -23.73 -1.62
N THR A 92 -0.50 -24.82 -0.94
CA THR A 92 0.76 -24.90 -0.18
C THR A 92 1.70 -26.00 -0.67
N VAL A 93 2.99 -25.87 -0.38
CA VAL A 93 3.99 -26.92 -0.64
C VAL A 93 3.61 -28.20 0.12
N GLU A 94 3.10 -28.06 1.33
CA GLU A 94 2.54 -29.15 2.15
C GLU A 94 1.35 -29.83 1.48
N GLN A 95 0.37 -29.07 1.00
CA GLN A 95 -0.81 -29.62 0.34
C GLN A 95 -0.41 -30.42 -0.91
N ALA A 96 0.49 -29.89 -1.73
CA ALA A 96 0.94 -30.53 -2.95
C ALA A 96 1.74 -31.82 -2.71
N LEU A 97 2.57 -31.88 -1.65
CA LEU A 97 3.52 -33.00 -1.43
C LEU A 97 3.06 -34.03 -0.38
N ASN A 98 2.31 -33.60 0.64
CA ASN A 98 1.89 -34.46 1.76
C ASN A 98 0.40 -34.84 1.69
N ASP A 99 -0.41 -34.07 0.95
CA ASP A 99 -1.86 -34.22 0.82
C ASP A 99 -2.59 -34.52 2.15
N PRO A 100 -2.62 -33.54 3.08
CA PRO A 100 -3.24 -33.72 4.38
C PRO A 100 -4.75 -33.95 4.24
N LYS A 101 -5.34 -34.72 5.15
CA LYS A 101 -6.80 -34.85 5.19
C LYS A 101 -7.45 -33.54 5.63
N VAL A 102 -8.63 -33.23 5.07
CA VAL A 102 -9.45 -32.11 5.53
C VAL A 102 -9.71 -32.25 7.04
N PRO A 103 -9.38 -31.24 7.87
CA PRO A 103 -9.53 -31.34 9.32
C PRO A 103 -10.98 -31.58 9.72
N LEU A 104 -11.21 -32.71 10.41
CA LEU A 104 -12.49 -33.02 11.05
C LEU A 104 -12.61 -32.28 12.39
N HIS A 105 -12.37 -30.97 12.42
CA HIS A 105 -12.41 -30.18 13.65
C HIS A 105 -13.84 -30.06 14.18
N SER A 106 -14.18 -30.93 15.14
CA SER A 106 -15.42 -30.90 15.93
C SER A 106 -15.55 -29.68 16.87
N ALA A 107 -14.67 -28.69 16.72
CA ALA A 107 -14.62 -27.45 17.49
C ALA A 107 -15.10 -26.23 16.68
N LEU A 108 -15.24 -26.35 15.35
CA LEU A 108 -15.90 -25.32 14.55
C LEU A 108 -17.43 -25.40 14.71
N PRO A 109 -18.17 -24.27 14.71
CA PRO A 109 -19.64 -24.28 14.89
C PRO A 109 -20.42 -25.06 13.83
N LYS A 110 -19.78 -25.33 12.69
CA LYS A 110 -20.19 -26.27 11.63
C LYS A 110 -18.95 -27.02 11.16
N ALA A 111 -19.12 -28.24 10.66
CA ALA A 111 -18.03 -28.96 10.00
C ALA A 111 -17.60 -28.22 8.72
N VAL A 112 -16.30 -28.26 8.39
CA VAL A 112 -15.67 -27.58 7.23
C VAL A 112 -16.38 -27.83 5.89
N LEU A 113 -17.04 -28.98 5.75
CA LEU A 113 -17.76 -29.40 4.54
C LEU A 113 -19.28 -29.57 4.79
N ALA A 114 -19.85 -28.85 5.76
CA ALA A 114 -21.24 -29.05 6.20
C ALA A 114 -22.31 -28.85 5.10
N ALA A 115 -22.02 -28.06 4.06
CA ALA A 115 -22.91 -27.88 2.91
C ALA A 115 -22.55 -28.79 1.71
N ASN A 116 -21.44 -29.53 1.78
CA ASN A 116 -20.89 -30.36 0.71
C ASN A 116 -20.64 -31.80 1.21
N PRO A 117 -21.69 -32.57 1.53
CA PRO A 117 -21.58 -33.89 2.16
C PRO A 117 -20.95 -34.96 1.26
N ASP A 118 -20.91 -34.72 -0.05
CA ASP A 118 -20.24 -35.52 -1.07
C ASP A 118 -18.71 -35.38 -1.06
N LEU A 119 -18.18 -34.29 -0.51
CA LEU A 119 -16.74 -34.07 -0.31
C LEU A 119 -16.21 -34.71 0.98
N LEU A 120 -17.09 -35.27 1.83
CA LEU A 120 -16.69 -35.85 3.12
C LEU A 120 -15.82 -37.10 2.95
N GLY A 121 -14.65 -37.08 3.59
CA GLY A 121 -13.70 -38.19 3.60
C GLY A 121 -12.61 -38.10 2.52
N LEU A 122 -12.74 -37.15 1.59
CA LEU A 122 -11.67 -36.74 0.69
C LEU A 122 -10.50 -36.10 1.45
N THR A 123 -9.34 -36.15 0.81
CA THR A 123 -8.14 -35.39 1.19
C THR A 123 -8.25 -33.91 0.80
N SER A 124 -7.32 -33.07 1.28
CA SER A 124 -7.27 -31.65 0.93
C SER A 124 -7.06 -31.44 -0.57
N LEU A 125 -6.18 -32.24 -1.22
CA LEU A 125 -5.92 -32.12 -2.64
C LEU A 125 -7.07 -32.68 -3.49
N GLU A 126 -7.77 -33.74 -3.06
CA GLU A 126 -9.00 -34.21 -3.74
C GLU A 126 -10.16 -33.18 -3.66
N VAL A 127 -10.27 -32.41 -2.58
CA VAL A 127 -11.23 -31.28 -2.52
C VAL A 127 -10.77 -30.12 -3.41
N PHE A 128 -9.45 -29.88 -3.50
CA PHE A 128 -8.90 -28.89 -4.42
C PHE A 128 -9.13 -29.28 -5.89
N ASP A 129 -9.00 -30.56 -6.26
CA ASP A 129 -9.38 -31.07 -7.59
C ASP A 129 -10.83 -30.71 -7.92
N LYS A 130 -11.75 -30.98 -7.00
CA LYS A 130 -13.18 -30.68 -7.17
C LYS A 130 -13.44 -29.18 -7.31
N THR A 131 -12.66 -28.35 -6.61
CA THR A 131 -12.70 -26.90 -6.74
C THR A 131 -12.21 -26.45 -8.13
N VAL A 132 -11.09 -26.99 -8.61
CA VAL A 132 -10.55 -26.72 -9.96
C VAL A 132 -11.53 -27.16 -11.04
N GLU A 133 -12.11 -28.35 -10.93
CA GLU A 133 -13.15 -28.88 -11.83
C GLU A 133 -14.36 -27.93 -11.89
N ALA A 134 -14.98 -27.61 -10.74
CA ALA A 134 -16.16 -26.74 -10.69
C ALA A 134 -15.91 -25.32 -11.25
N LEU A 135 -14.74 -24.74 -10.98
CA LEU A 135 -14.33 -23.44 -11.50
C LEU A 135 -14.17 -23.46 -13.02
N THR A 136 -13.46 -24.47 -13.55
CA THR A 136 -13.14 -24.55 -14.98
C THR A 136 -14.31 -25.03 -15.83
N ASP A 137 -15.18 -25.90 -15.32
CA ASP A 137 -16.49 -26.22 -15.91
C ASP A 137 -17.40 -24.99 -16.03
N SER A 138 -17.18 -23.98 -15.17
CA SER A 138 -17.88 -22.68 -15.22
C SER A 138 -17.16 -21.65 -16.11
N GLY A 139 -16.10 -22.03 -16.82
CA GLY A 139 -15.34 -21.18 -17.74
C GLY A 139 -14.38 -20.18 -17.07
N LEU A 140 -14.15 -20.28 -15.76
CA LEU A 140 -13.21 -19.43 -15.04
C LEU A 140 -11.78 -19.89 -15.26
N MET A 141 -10.89 -18.96 -15.60
CA MET A 141 -9.44 -19.25 -15.61
C MET A 141 -8.91 -19.36 -14.17
N ILE A 142 -7.87 -20.16 -13.97
CA ILE A 142 -7.19 -20.33 -12.69
C ILE A 142 -5.72 -19.97 -12.84
N ILE A 143 -5.23 -19.14 -11.93
CA ILE A 143 -3.81 -18.96 -11.68
C ILE A 143 -3.53 -19.54 -10.29
N LEU A 144 -2.78 -20.65 -10.28
CA LEU A 144 -2.37 -21.32 -9.05
C LEU A 144 -1.31 -20.47 -8.36
N ASN A 145 -1.43 -20.28 -7.04
CA ASN A 145 -0.47 -19.49 -6.27
C ASN A 145 0.12 -20.33 -5.13
N THR A 146 1.45 -20.47 -5.11
CA THR A 146 2.15 -21.11 -3.98
C THR A 146 2.19 -20.12 -2.81
N HIS A 147 1.16 -20.16 -1.97
CA HIS A 147 0.90 -19.11 -1.00
C HIS A 147 1.78 -19.23 0.24
N THR A 148 1.86 -20.45 0.79
CA THR A 148 2.72 -20.78 1.92
C THR A 148 3.38 -22.15 1.78
N SER A 149 4.39 -22.44 2.60
CA SER A 149 5.13 -23.72 2.60
C SER A 149 4.34 -24.76 3.37
N ALA A 150 4.00 -24.47 4.63
CA ALA A 150 3.02 -25.20 5.43
C ALA A 150 1.65 -24.52 5.34
N SER A 151 0.59 -25.16 5.85
CA SER A 151 -0.69 -24.48 6.07
C SER A 151 -0.60 -23.52 7.26
N GLU A 152 -0.38 -22.23 6.98
CA GLU A 152 -0.38 -21.13 7.96
C GLU A 152 -0.76 -19.77 7.33
N TRP A 153 -0.89 -18.73 8.17
CA TRP A 153 -1.20 -17.38 7.71
C TRP A 153 0.06 -16.63 7.21
N CYS A 154 -0.06 -15.87 6.13
CA CYS A 154 1.02 -15.10 5.51
C CYS A 154 0.73 -13.58 5.54
N CYS A 155 1.70 -12.70 5.76
CA CYS A 155 3.08 -12.94 6.20
C CYS A 155 3.50 -11.88 7.26
N ASP A 156 4.03 -12.34 8.41
CA ASP A 156 4.76 -11.49 9.36
C ASP A 156 6.22 -11.33 8.87
N LEU A 157 6.80 -10.15 9.09
CA LEU A 157 8.22 -9.83 8.86
C LEU A 157 9.20 -10.82 9.53
N LYS A 158 8.73 -11.56 10.55
CA LYS A 158 9.49 -12.58 11.28
C LYS A 158 9.39 -13.99 10.68
N SER A 159 8.46 -14.22 9.75
CA SER A 159 8.18 -15.55 9.20
C SER A 159 9.18 -15.92 8.12
N TYR A 160 9.55 -17.21 8.07
CA TYR A 160 10.30 -17.78 6.95
C TYR A 160 9.47 -17.83 5.66
N GLU A 161 8.15 -17.60 5.74
CA GLU A 161 7.26 -17.59 4.59
C GLU A 161 7.53 -16.44 3.59
N GLY A 162 8.27 -15.39 3.98
CA GLY A 162 8.79 -14.39 3.04
C GLY A 162 9.87 -14.90 2.08
N LEU A 163 10.36 -16.13 2.25
CA LEU A 163 11.24 -16.83 1.32
C LEU A 163 10.47 -17.93 0.56
N TRP A 164 11.16 -18.61 -0.34
CA TRP A 164 10.69 -19.83 -1.04
C TRP A 164 11.16 -21.12 -0.34
N PHE A 165 11.58 -21.03 0.92
CA PHE A 165 11.99 -22.16 1.77
C PHE A 165 11.91 -21.80 3.26
N THR A 166 11.73 -22.81 4.10
CA THR A 166 11.82 -22.71 5.57
C THR A 166 12.84 -23.74 6.10
N PRO A 167 13.15 -23.77 7.41
CA PRO A 167 13.93 -24.86 8.00
C PRO A 167 13.31 -26.25 7.80
N GLU A 168 11.98 -26.34 7.66
CA GLU A 168 11.20 -27.55 7.44
C GLU A 168 10.97 -27.86 5.94
N TRP A 169 10.84 -26.82 5.12
CA TRP A 169 10.50 -26.91 3.70
C TRP A 169 11.66 -26.44 2.83
N THR A 170 12.41 -27.38 2.28
CA THR A 170 13.56 -27.06 1.42
C THR A 170 13.14 -26.48 0.07
N LEU A 171 14.04 -25.69 -0.52
CA LEU A 171 13.93 -25.20 -1.90
C LEU A 171 13.63 -26.33 -2.92
N THR A 172 14.19 -27.53 -2.75
CA THR A 172 13.88 -28.69 -3.60
C THR A 172 12.45 -29.21 -3.43
N GLN A 173 11.87 -29.13 -2.23
CA GLN A 173 10.46 -29.43 -2.01
C GLN A 173 9.56 -28.37 -2.65
N PHE A 174 9.89 -27.08 -2.52
CA PHE A 174 9.21 -26.00 -3.21
C PHE A 174 9.20 -26.23 -4.74
N GLU A 175 10.37 -26.46 -5.35
CA GLU A 175 10.49 -26.79 -6.78
C GLU A 175 9.66 -28.02 -7.17
N ARG A 176 9.70 -29.08 -6.38
CA ARG A 176 8.93 -30.31 -6.62
C ARG A 176 7.42 -30.07 -6.53
N ALA A 177 6.94 -29.28 -5.57
CA ALA A 177 5.52 -28.99 -5.39
C ALA A 177 4.94 -28.25 -6.60
N LEU A 178 5.66 -27.24 -7.12
CA LEU A 178 5.22 -26.51 -8.31
C LEU A 178 5.20 -27.41 -9.56
N VAL A 179 6.15 -28.34 -9.69
CA VAL A 179 6.13 -29.32 -10.79
C VAL A 179 4.98 -30.32 -10.63
N GLU A 180 4.77 -30.89 -9.45
CA GLU A 180 3.72 -31.89 -9.22
C GLU A 180 2.31 -31.32 -9.40
N ILE A 181 2.05 -30.09 -8.93
CA ILE A 181 0.75 -29.42 -9.12
C ILE A 181 0.55 -29.00 -10.60
N THR A 182 1.63 -28.64 -11.31
CA THR A 182 1.58 -28.31 -12.75
C THR A 182 1.26 -29.55 -13.58
N GLU A 183 1.96 -30.67 -13.35
CA GLU A 183 1.70 -31.95 -14.00
C GLU A 183 0.28 -32.46 -13.73
N ARG A 184 -0.26 -32.22 -12.52
CA ARG A 184 -1.62 -32.62 -12.13
C ARG A 184 -2.71 -31.95 -12.97
N TYR A 185 -2.55 -30.68 -13.32
CA TYR A 185 -3.57 -29.91 -14.04
C TYR A 185 -3.21 -29.54 -15.49
N LYS A 186 -2.12 -30.06 -16.04
CA LYS A 186 -1.65 -29.70 -17.39
C LYS A 186 -2.66 -29.92 -18.52
N ASP A 187 -3.55 -30.90 -18.35
CA ASP A 187 -4.60 -31.24 -19.34
C ASP A 187 -5.83 -30.32 -19.24
N ASN A 188 -5.87 -29.40 -18.25
CA ASN A 188 -6.90 -28.39 -18.09
C ASN A 188 -6.40 -27.03 -18.59
N SER A 189 -6.82 -26.64 -19.81
CA SER A 189 -6.38 -25.40 -20.47
C SER A 189 -6.83 -24.11 -19.77
N LEU A 190 -7.79 -24.17 -18.85
CA LEU A 190 -8.21 -23.02 -18.05
C LEU A 190 -7.33 -22.82 -16.79
N VAL A 191 -6.44 -23.75 -16.46
CA VAL A 191 -5.30 -23.43 -15.58
C VAL A 191 -4.25 -22.72 -16.44
N VAL A 192 -4.26 -21.38 -16.40
CA VAL A 192 -3.53 -20.53 -17.35
C VAL A 192 -2.19 -20.02 -16.84
N GLY A 193 -1.90 -20.16 -15.55
CA GLY A 193 -0.63 -19.69 -14.99
C GLY A 193 -0.28 -20.19 -13.59
N MET A 194 0.98 -19.95 -13.23
CA MET A 194 1.56 -20.26 -11.93
C MET A 194 2.20 -19.00 -11.33
N ASP A 195 1.64 -18.52 -10.23
CA ASP A 195 2.23 -17.53 -9.32
C ASP A 195 3.18 -18.26 -8.37
N LEU A 196 4.48 -18.08 -8.66
CA LEU A 196 5.53 -18.93 -8.13
C LEU A 196 5.60 -18.91 -6.60
N ARG A 197 5.41 -17.74 -5.97
CA ARG A 197 5.51 -17.59 -4.51
C ARG A 197 4.91 -16.28 -4.04
N ASN A 198 4.07 -16.33 -3.01
CA ASN A 198 3.49 -15.13 -2.40
C ASN A 198 4.55 -14.24 -1.70
N GLU A 199 4.32 -12.93 -1.72
CA GLU A 199 4.94 -11.89 -0.88
C GLU A 199 6.43 -12.07 -0.48
N ILE A 200 7.35 -12.15 -1.44
CA ILE A 200 8.79 -12.24 -1.14
C ILE A 200 9.29 -11.04 -0.32
N HIS A 201 9.92 -11.27 0.83
CA HIS A 201 10.46 -10.23 1.72
C HIS A 201 11.71 -10.66 2.51
N ASP A 202 12.42 -9.70 3.10
CA ASP A 202 13.53 -9.96 4.04
C ASP A 202 12.96 -10.57 5.34
N ILE A 203 13.64 -11.56 5.95
CA ILE A 203 13.26 -12.05 7.28
C ILE A 203 13.95 -11.22 8.36
N ASN A 204 13.18 -10.73 9.33
CA ASN A 204 13.62 -9.93 10.47
C ASN A 204 13.14 -10.54 11.81
N ALA A 205 13.47 -11.82 12.05
CA ALA A 205 13.08 -12.54 13.27
C ALA A 205 13.84 -12.05 14.53
N PRO A 206 13.18 -11.91 15.71
CA PRO A 206 13.83 -11.43 16.93
C PRO A 206 14.92 -12.39 17.42
N ASN A 207 16.12 -11.86 17.66
CA ASN A 207 17.32 -12.58 18.10
C ASN A 207 17.97 -13.50 17.06
N GLU A 208 17.48 -13.53 15.81
CA GLU A 208 18.14 -14.20 14.69
C GLU A 208 18.82 -13.18 13.75
N PRO A 209 19.85 -13.57 12.97
CA PRO A 209 20.37 -12.74 11.90
C PRO A 209 19.28 -12.50 10.84
N SER A 210 19.12 -11.24 10.41
CA SER A 210 18.25 -10.93 9.26
C SER A 210 18.73 -11.66 8.01
N ILE A 211 17.78 -12.25 7.26
CA ILE A 211 18.04 -12.95 5.99
C ILE A 211 17.54 -12.05 4.85
N PRO A 212 18.44 -11.34 4.15
CA PRO A 212 18.04 -10.37 3.13
C PRO A 212 17.83 -11.03 1.76
N VAL A 213 16.68 -10.78 1.14
CA VAL A 213 16.42 -11.22 -0.23
C VAL A 213 17.12 -10.32 -1.24
N GLY A 214 17.56 -10.93 -2.34
CA GLY A 214 18.24 -10.28 -3.45
C GLY A 214 17.39 -10.21 -4.71
N TRP A 215 17.74 -9.26 -5.59
CA TRP A 215 17.35 -9.25 -6.99
C TRP A 215 18.56 -8.82 -7.82
N GLY A 216 19.13 -9.73 -8.60
CA GLY A 216 20.35 -9.48 -9.38
C GLY A 216 21.61 -9.24 -8.54
N ARG A 217 21.66 -9.80 -7.32
CA ARG A 217 22.84 -9.79 -6.44
C ARG A 217 23.78 -10.97 -6.69
N GLY A 218 23.33 -12.05 -7.33
CA GLY A 218 24.16 -13.18 -7.74
C GLY A 218 24.28 -14.33 -6.74
N ASP A 219 23.57 -14.27 -5.61
CA ASP A 219 23.48 -15.37 -4.65
C ASP A 219 22.44 -16.40 -5.13
N PRO A 220 22.81 -17.65 -5.49
CA PRO A 220 21.88 -18.60 -6.09
C PRO A 220 20.77 -19.09 -5.15
N ASP A 221 20.92 -18.87 -3.84
CA ASP A 221 20.01 -19.35 -2.80
C ASP A 221 19.20 -18.22 -2.13
N LEU A 222 19.58 -16.96 -2.34
CA LEU A 222 18.87 -15.76 -1.83
C LEU A 222 18.51 -14.70 -2.90
N ASP A 223 18.89 -14.88 -4.17
CA ASP A 223 18.50 -13.99 -5.27
C ASP A 223 17.22 -14.49 -5.95
N TRP A 224 16.11 -13.80 -5.69
CA TRP A 224 14.80 -14.18 -6.23
C TRP A 224 14.77 -14.16 -7.76
N ALA A 225 15.55 -13.31 -8.44
CA ALA A 225 15.59 -13.28 -9.90
C ALA A 225 16.25 -14.54 -10.50
N ILE A 226 17.16 -15.19 -9.75
CA ILE A 226 17.78 -16.45 -10.15
C ILE A 226 16.82 -17.62 -9.89
N VAL A 227 16.22 -17.64 -8.70
CA VAL A 227 15.32 -18.74 -8.28
C VAL A 227 14.03 -18.74 -9.08
N SER A 228 13.35 -17.60 -9.22
CA SER A 228 12.12 -17.50 -10.03
C SER A 228 12.34 -17.88 -11.50
N LYS A 229 13.52 -17.56 -12.08
CA LYS A 229 13.90 -18.10 -13.40
C LYS A 229 13.98 -19.62 -13.38
N ARG A 230 14.74 -20.20 -12.45
CA ARG A 230 14.98 -21.65 -12.37
C ARG A 230 13.68 -22.43 -12.17
N VAL A 231 12.85 -21.96 -11.26
CA VAL A 231 11.54 -22.56 -10.93
C VAL A 231 10.54 -22.35 -12.06
N GLY A 232 10.50 -21.16 -12.67
CA GLY A 232 9.67 -20.89 -13.86
C GLY A 232 10.04 -21.77 -15.06
N ASP A 233 11.32 -22.02 -15.29
CA ASP A 233 11.78 -22.95 -16.33
C ASP A 233 11.38 -24.41 -16.02
N LEU A 234 11.35 -24.83 -14.74
CA LEU A 234 10.86 -26.16 -14.34
C LEU A 234 9.34 -26.30 -14.54
N VAL A 235 8.56 -25.28 -14.20
CA VAL A 235 7.10 -25.24 -14.47
C VAL A 235 6.82 -25.31 -15.96
N LEU A 236 7.57 -24.55 -16.77
CA LEU A 236 7.45 -24.57 -18.25
C LEU A 236 7.90 -25.88 -18.90
N ASP A 237 8.76 -26.66 -18.24
CA ASP A 237 9.13 -28.00 -18.70
C ASP A 237 8.06 -29.05 -18.42
N ALA A 238 7.22 -28.85 -17.40
CA ALA A 238 6.03 -29.65 -17.14
C ALA A 238 4.82 -29.22 -17.98
N ASN A 239 4.59 -27.90 -18.11
CA ASN A 239 3.56 -27.34 -18.98
C ASN A 239 4.04 -26.03 -19.66
N PRO A 240 4.42 -26.06 -20.96
CA PRO A 240 4.93 -24.89 -21.67
C PRO A 240 3.85 -23.85 -22.00
N ASP A 241 2.57 -24.15 -21.73
CA ASP A 241 1.45 -23.27 -22.03
C ASP A 241 1.10 -22.30 -20.90
N LEU A 242 1.62 -22.50 -19.69
CA LEU A 242 1.38 -21.61 -18.55
C LEU A 242 2.08 -20.25 -18.67
N LEU A 243 1.40 -19.20 -18.20
CA LEU A 243 2.04 -17.95 -17.77
C LEU A 243 2.82 -18.18 -16.46
N ILE A 244 4.00 -17.58 -16.35
CA ILE A 244 4.82 -17.61 -15.15
C ILE A 244 4.74 -16.23 -14.49
N VAL A 245 4.04 -16.20 -13.36
CA VAL A 245 3.82 -14.99 -12.57
C VAL A 245 4.92 -14.90 -11.50
N VAL A 246 5.70 -13.83 -11.54
CA VAL A 246 6.84 -13.58 -10.64
C VAL A 246 6.57 -12.37 -9.75
N THR A 247 6.51 -12.64 -8.45
CA THR A 247 6.24 -11.66 -7.40
C THR A 247 7.39 -10.68 -7.22
N ALA A 248 7.05 -9.40 -7.01
CA ALA A 248 8.03 -8.38 -6.64
C ALA A 248 8.60 -8.60 -5.22
N LEU A 249 9.72 -7.96 -4.90
CA LEU A 249 10.23 -7.99 -3.52
C LEU A 249 9.38 -7.11 -2.60
N CYS A 250 9.63 -7.20 -1.29
CA CYS A 250 9.01 -6.35 -0.28
C CYS A 250 7.48 -6.51 -0.29
N PHE A 251 6.97 -7.70 0.03
CA PHE A 251 5.52 -8.00 0.02
C PHE A 251 4.87 -7.61 -1.32
N ALA A 252 5.52 -8.00 -2.42
CA ALA A 252 5.13 -7.65 -3.78
C ALA A 252 5.05 -6.12 -4.08
N MET A 253 5.73 -5.25 -3.32
CA MET A 253 5.73 -3.80 -3.54
C MET A 253 6.90 -3.25 -4.38
N ASP A 254 7.97 -4.00 -4.65
CA ASP A 254 9.20 -3.43 -5.25
C ASP A 254 9.80 -4.26 -6.39
N LEU A 255 9.57 -3.82 -7.64
CA LEU A 255 10.19 -4.38 -8.85
C LEU A 255 11.47 -3.64 -9.26
N ARG A 256 11.95 -2.61 -8.53
CA ARG A 256 13.03 -1.74 -9.04
C ARG A 256 14.32 -2.48 -9.39
N GLY A 257 14.56 -3.67 -8.82
CA GLY A 257 15.66 -4.56 -9.20
C GLY A 257 15.65 -5.00 -10.67
N CYS A 258 14.48 -5.06 -11.33
CA CYS A 258 14.39 -5.39 -12.75
C CYS A 258 14.95 -4.26 -13.65
N LYS A 259 15.09 -3.03 -13.16
CA LYS A 259 15.71 -1.92 -13.92
C LYS A 259 17.17 -2.20 -14.30
N SER A 260 17.92 -2.90 -13.44
CA SER A 260 19.33 -3.24 -13.67
C SER A 260 19.54 -4.61 -14.31
N THR A 261 18.62 -5.55 -14.11
CA THR A 261 18.73 -6.93 -14.63
C THR A 261 18.01 -7.13 -15.96
N GLY A 262 16.99 -6.31 -16.26
CA GLY A 262 16.00 -6.62 -17.28
C GLY A 262 14.92 -7.58 -16.75
N ALA A 263 14.08 -8.05 -17.66
CA ALA A 263 13.07 -9.07 -17.42
C ALA A 263 13.72 -10.44 -17.31
N ILE A 264 13.07 -11.34 -16.57
CA ILE A 264 13.53 -12.72 -16.46
C ILE A 264 13.36 -13.40 -17.81
N SER A 265 14.47 -13.81 -18.42
CA SER A 265 14.47 -14.59 -19.65
C SER A 265 14.14 -16.05 -19.32
N LEU A 266 12.85 -16.40 -19.44
CA LEU A 266 12.36 -17.77 -19.32
C LEU A 266 12.70 -18.63 -20.56
N LYS A 267 12.70 -19.95 -20.39
CA LYS A 267 12.98 -20.95 -21.44
C LYS A 267 11.97 -20.91 -22.58
N VAL A 268 10.69 -20.69 -22.25
CA VAL A 268 9.62 -20.39 -23.22
C VAL A 268 9.43 -18.87 -23.25
N PRO A 269 9.57 -18.20 -24.42
CA PRO A 269 9.38 -16.76 -24.52
C PRO A 269 7.90 -16.40 -24.35
N ASN A 270 7.62 -15.11 -24.07
CA ASN A 270 6.25 -14.58 -24.00
C ASN A 270 5.38 -15.22 -22.89
N LYS A 271 5.98 -15.63 -21.77
CA LYS A 271 5.27 -16.21 -20.60
C LYS A 271 5.41 -15.44 -19.29
N LEU A 272 6.38 -14.55 -19.15
CA LEU A 272 6.61 -13.80 -17.91
C LEU A 272 5.52 -12.75 -17.67
N VAL A 273 4.96 -12.75 -16.47
CA VAL A 273 4.11 -11.70 -15.89
C VAL A 273 4.71 -11.29 -14.54
N TRP A 274 4.74 -10.00 -14.23
CA TRP A 274 5.06 -9.53 -12.88
C TRP A 274 3.80 -9.51 -12.02
N THR A 275 3.90 -9.89 -10.73
CA THR A 275 2.84 -9.58 -9.77
C THR A 275 3.25 -8.61 -8.67
N VAL A 276 2.30 -7.74 -8.31
CA VAL A 276 2.42 -6.69 -7.30
C VAL A 276 1.19 -6.67 -6.40
N HIS A 277 1.38 -6.30 -5.13
CA HIS A 277 0.28 -6.14 -4.17
C HIS A 277 0.12 -4.65 -3.82
N SER A 278 -1.09 -4.25 -3.44
CA SER A 278 -1.35 -2.91 -2.94
C SER A 278 -2.39 -2.96 -1.82
N TYR A 279 -2.03 -2.49 -0.63
CA TYR A 279 -2.96 -2.29 0.48
C TYR A 279 -2.80 -0.89 1.06
N ARG A 280 -3.80 -0.42 1.80
CA ARG A 280 -3.77 0.91 2.44
C ARG A 280 -2.49 1.12 3.26
N PHE A 281 -2.17 0.16 4.13
CA PHE A 281 -1.00 0.16 5.02
C PHE A 281 0.36 0.09 4.32
N PHE A 282 0.40 -0.29 3.03
CA PHE A 282 1.62 -0.23 2.21
C PHE A 282 1.91 1.18 1.68
N THR A 283 0.95 2.10 1.75
CA THR A 283 1.11 3.47 1.23
C THR A 283 1.30 4.45 2.39
N PRO A 284 2.54 4.80 2.79
CA PRO A 284 2.77 5.54 4.04
C PRO A 284 2.05 6.91 4.09
N TYR A 285 1.72 7.51 2.94
CA TYR A 285 0.97 8.76 2.83
C TYR A 285 -0.52 8.69 3.19
N PHE A 286 -1.12 7.50 3.37
CA PHE A 286 -2.48 7.38 3.89
C PHE A 286 -2.50 7.25 5.43
N ASP A 287 -1.41 6.75 6.04
CA ASP A 287 -1.38 6.34 7.45
C ASP A 287 -0.49 7.19 8.37
N VAL A 288 0.26 8.20 7.86
CA VAL A 288 1.04 9.12 8.71
C VAL A 288 0.25 9.67 9.93
N PRO A 289 -1.05 10.03 9.84
CA PRO A 289 -1.81 10.47 11.01
C PRO A 289 -2.05 9.34 12.01
N GLN A 290 -2.51 8.18 11.53
CA GLN A 290 -2.85 7.02 12.35
C GLN A 290 -1.61 6.44 13.06
N MET A 291 -0.45 6.43 12.38
CA MET A 291 0.86 6.11 12.97
C MET A 291 1.30 7.06 14.10
N MET A 292 0.72 8.27 14.18
CA MET A 292 0.92 9.21 15.29
C MET A 292 -0.25 9.23 16.30
N GLY A 293 -1.20 8.30 16.19
CA GLY A 293 -2.37 8.21 17.07
C GLY A 293 -3.40 9.31 16.82
N LEU A 294 -3.50 9.81 15.59
CA LEU A 294 -4.39 10.90 15.18
C LEU A 294 -5.39 10.39 14.14
N GLU A 295 -6.64 10.84 14.23
CA GLU A 295 -7.70 10.38 13.33
C GLU A 295 -7.50 10.90 11.90
N ASN A 296 -6.84 12.05 11.72
CA ASN A 296 -6.54 12.62 10.40
C ASN A 296 -5.39 13.66 10.42
N TYR A 297 -4.93 14.06 9.24
CA TYR A 297 -3.90 15.09 9.07
C TYR A 297 -4.30 16.48 9.63
N THR A 298 -5.60 16.78 9.71
CA THR A 298 -6.09 18.06 10.25
C THR A 298 -5.80 18.14 11.74
N GLU A 299 -5.95 17.04 12.48
CA GLU A 299 -5.52 16.96 13.89
C GLU A 299 -4.02 17.16 14.03
N LEU A 300 -3.18 16.52 13.20
CA LEU A 300 -1.73 16.73 13.22
C LEU A 300 -1.35 18.20 13.02
N ALA A 301 -2.02 18.87 12.08
CA ALA A 301 -1.84 20.28 11.79
C ALA A 301 -2.28 21.16 12.98
N ILE A 302 -3.40 20.84 13.63
CA ILE A 302 -3.94 21.52 14.81
C ILE A 302 -2.99 21.34 16.00
N TYR A 303 -2.62 20.10 16.37
CA TYR A 303 -1.73 19.83 17.50
C TYR A 303 -0.34 20.45 17.30
N SER A 304 0.22 20.37 16.09
CA SER A 304 1.48 21.05 15.75
C SER A 304 1.36 22.58 15.90
N SER A 305 0.26 23.17 15.41
CA SER A 305 0.00 24.62 15.54
C SER A 305 -0.22 25.04 17.00
N VAL A 306 -0.91 24.22 17.80
CA VAL A 306 -1.13 24.45 19.24
C VAL A 306 0.17 24.34 20.02
N LEU A 307 1.01 23.33 19.75
CA LEU A 307 2.34 23.20 20.37
C LEU A 307 3.24 24.39 20.02
N LEU A 308 3.24 24.85 18.77
CA LEU A 308 3.97 26.05 18.33
C LEU A 308 3.43 27.32 19.01
N ALA A 309 2.11 27.45 19.16
CA ALA A 309 1.48 28.57 19.86
C ALA A 309 1.82 28.56 21.36
N VAL A 310 1.74 27.42 22.04
CA VAL A 310 2.11 27.25 23.46
C VAL A 310 3.60 27.53 23.67
N ALA A 311 4.48 27.04 22.80
CA ALA A 311 5.90 27.38 22.84
C ALA A 311 6.14 28.89 22.67
N GLY A 312 5.42 29.53 21.74
CA GLY A 312 5.43 30.98 21.57
C GLY A 312 4.98 31.74 22.82
N VAL A 313 3.88 31.34 23.45
CA VAL A 313 3.37 31.94 24.70
C VAL A 313 4.34 31.73 25.86
N LEU A 314 4.92 30.54 26.03
CA LEU A 314 5.90 30.26 27.08
C LEU A 314 7.19 31.07 26.91
N LEU A 315 7.64 31.28 25.66
CA LEU A 315 8.77 32.17 25.35
C LEU A 315 8.45 33.65 25.63
N VAL A 316 7.22 34.10 25.37
CA VAL A 316 6.76 35.45 25.74
C VAL A 316 6.64 35.61 27.27
N ALA A 317 6.16 34.59 27.98
CA ALA A 317 6.08 34.58 29.44
C ALA A 317 7.49 34.59 30.08
N TRP A 318 8.43 33.81 29.55
CA TRP A 318 9.84 33.84 29.95
C TRP A 318 10.48 35.21 29.69
N ARG A 319 10.19 35.82 28.53
CA ARG A 319 10.61 37.19 28.17
C ARG A 319 10.08 38.27 29.12
N LEU A 320 8.87 38.11 29.66
CA LEU A 320 8.32 39.05 30.66
C LEU A 320 9.01 38.94 32.03
N ASN A 321 9.58 37.77 32.35
CA ASN A 321 10.26 37.52 33.63
C ASN A 321 11.78 37.82 33.61
N VAL A 322 12.37 38.10 32.45
CA VAL A 322 13.81 38.40 32.31
C VAL A 322 14.01 39.70 31.55
N LYS A 323 14.60 40.72 32.19
CA LYS A 323 15.03 41.97 31.53
C LYS A 323 16.22 41.71 30.59
N ALA A 324 15.93 41.17 29.42
CA ALA A 324 16.90 40.61 28.50
C ALA A 324 17.27 41.57 27.35
N GLY A 325 18.57 41.81 27.14
CA GLY A 325 19.07 42.70 26.08
C GLY A 325 19.00 42.10 24.67
N PRO A 326 19.31 42.89 23.61
CA PRO A 326 19.14 42.49 22.20
C PRO A 326 19.83 41.17 21.82
N SER A 327 20.96 40.86 22.44
CA SER A 327 21.70 39.60 22.24
C SER A 327 20.88 38.37 22.62
N VAL A 328 20.08 38.45 23.69
CA VAL A 328 19.26 37.33 24.17
C VAL A 328 18.08 37.07 23.22
N MET A 329 17.50 38.12 22.64
CA MET A 329 16.44 37.99 21.61
C MET A 329 16.94 37.32 20.32
N PHE A 330 18.23 37.47 19.97
CA PHE A 330 18.82 36.75 18.85
C PHE A 330 18.94 35.25 19.16
N TYR A 331 19.45 34.89 20.34
CA TYR A 331 19.59 33.49 20.73
C TYR A 331 18.23 32.78 20.94
N SER A 332 17.21 33.42 21.53
CA SER A 332 15.90 32.80 21.73
C SER A 332 15.24 32.42 20.41
N ASN A 333 15.23 33.32 19.43
CA ASN A 333 14.62 33.07 18.12
C ASN A 333 15.40 32.00 17.32
N LEU A 334 16.72 31.98 17.46
CA LEU A 334 17.57 30.96 16.87
C LEU A 334 17.31 29.58 17.50
N THR A 335 17.15 29.50 18.82
CA THR A 335 16.77 28.27 19.54
C THR A 335 15.39 27.77 19.12
N THR A 336 14.38 28.64 19.00
CA THR A 336 13.04 28.22 18.52
C THR A 336 13.11 27.65 17.11
N TYR A 337 13.83 28.32 16.20
CA TYR A 337 14.04 27.81 14.83
C TYR A 337 14.75 26.45 14.83
N PHE A 338 15.81 26.28 15.63
CA PHE A 338 16.48 24.99 15.79
C PHE A 338 15.57 23.90 16.36
N VAL A 339 14.74 24.20 17.37
CA VAL A 339 13.80 23.21 17.94
C VAL A 339 12.77 22.76 16.89
N VAL A 340 12.18 23.68 16.11
CA VAL A 340 11.22 23.32 15.05
C VAL A 340 11.89 22.48 13.96
N MET A 341 13.09 22.86 13.51
CA MET A 341 13.84 22.10 12.51
C MET A 341 14.29 20.73 13.04
N LEU A 342 14.66 20.64 14.32
CA LEU A 342 15.04 19.37 14.96
C LEU A 342 13.84 18.44 15.08
N SER A 343 12.68 18.94 15.54
CA SER A 343 11.45 18.14 15.61
C SER A 343 11.02 17.63 14.23
N ALA A 344 11.00 18.49 13.20
CA ALA A 344 10.69 18.07 11.83
C ALA A 344 11.69 17.03 11.28
N SER A 345 12.97 17.18 11.63
CA SER A 345 14.02 16.21 11.27
C SER A 345 13.86 14.88 12.01
N VAL A 346 13.48 14.90 13.29
CA VAL A 346 13.24 13.70 14.12
C VAL A 346 11.98 12.97 13.66
N SER A 347 10.89 13.66 13.33
CA SER A 347 9.70 13.04 12.73
C SER A 347 10.00 12.42 11.36
N SER A 348 10.79 13.11 10.52
CA SER A 348 11.22 12.59 9.21
C SER A 348 12.16 11.39 9.34
N TRP A 349 13.05 11.40 10.35
CA TRP A 349 13.96 10.29 10.65
C TRP A 349 13.21 9.10 11.27
N GLY A 350 12.24 9.34 12.15
CA GLY A 350 11.35 8.32 12.71
C GLY A 350 10.57 7.59 11.61
N ALA A 351 9.93 8.34 10.70
CA ALA A 351 9.27 7.75 9.54
C ALA A 351 10.23 6.93 8.65
N ALA A 352 11.48 7.40 8.46
CA ALA A 352 12.50 6.66 7.71
C ALA A 352 13.00 5.38 8.42
N GLU A 353 13.11 5.38 9.75
CA GLU A 353 13.49 4.21 10.54
C GLU A 353 12.33 3.20 10.67
N THR A 354 11.07 3.63 10.73
CA THR A 354 9.91 2.73 10.64
C THR A 354 9.90 2.03 9.26
N LEU A 355 10.06 2.77 8.16
CA LEU A 355 10.12 2.20 6.80
C LEU A 355 11.29 1.23 6.59
N LYS A 356 12.44 1.52 7.20
CA LYS A 356 13.63 0.64 7.23
C LYS A 356 13.37 -0.72 7.91
N THR A 357 12.35 -0.82 8.76
CA THR A 357 12.01 -2.05 9.50
C THR A 357 11.14 -3.00 8.66
N VAL A 358 10.39 -2.47 7.68
CA VAL A 358 9.51 -3.26 6.81
C VAL A 358 10.26 -3.78 5.57
N CYS A 359 11.03 -2.93 4.89
CA CYS A 359 11.77 -3.32 3.69
C CYS A 359 13.14 -2.64 3.58
N ASN A 360 14.21 -3.41 3.77
CA ASN A 360 15.58 -2.88 3.81
C ASN A 360 16.05 -2.37 2.42
N THR A 361 15.46 -2.90 1.35
CA THR A 361 15.66 -2.45 -0.05
C THR A 361 15.29 -0.98 -0.28
N TRP A 362 14.24 -0.46 0.38
CA TRP A 362 13.79 0.93 0.20
C TRP A 362 14.78 1.94 0.78
N TYR A 363 15.34 1.62 1.95
CA TYR A 363 16.25 2.49 2.70
C TYR A 363 17.48 2.88 1.86
N HIS A 364 18.13 1.92 1.20
CA HIS A 364 19.34 2.18 0.42
C HIS A 364 19.09 2.94 -0.89
N ALA A 365 17.90 2.80 -1.50
CA ALA A 365 17.54 3.50 -2.73
C ALA A 365 17.09 4.95 -2.48
N ASP A 366 16.22 5.16 -1.50
CA ASP A 366 15.41 6.38 -1.40
C ASP A 366 15.81 7.34 -0.26
N ALA A 367 16.64 6.92 0.71
CA ALA A 367 17.14 7.79 1.78
C ALA A 367 17.92 9.03 1.28
N LYS A 368 18.25 9.09 -0.02
CA LYS A 368 18.86 10.26 -0.68
C LYS A 368 17.94 11.49 -0.75
N PHE A 369 16.62 11.33 -0.60
CA PHE A 369 15.66 12.39 -0.92
C PHE A 369 15.18 13.27 0.25
N VAL A 370 15.39 12.87 1.50
CA VAL A 370 14.79 13.57 2.67
C VAL A 370 15.72 14.64 3.30
N PRO A 371 17.06 14.44 3.44
CA PRO A 371 17.91 15.44 4.09
C PRO A 371 18.20 16.77 3.35
N PRO A 372 18.59 16.80 2.05
CA PRO A 372 19.37 17.94 1.53
C PRO A 372 18.60 19.27 1.39
N VAL A 373 17.30 19.23 1.06
CA VAL A 373 16.53 20.45 0.77
C VAL A 373 16.26 21.26 2.04
N LEU A 374 15.90 20.59 3.13
CA LEU A 374 15.77 21.20 4.45
C LEU A 374 17.13 21.70 4.97
N PHE A 375 18.21 20.97 4.69
CA PHE A 375 19.57 21.36 5.08
C PHE A 375 20.15 22.54 4.27
N ALA A 376 19.75 22.73 3.01
CA ALA A 376 20.18 23.85 2.18
C ALA A 376 19.50 25.17 2.58
N LEU A 377 18.20 25.14 2.87
CA LEU A 377 17.43 26.31 3.29
C LEU A 377 17.91 26.89 4.64
N THR A 378 18.50 26.06 5.51
CA THR A 378 19.09 26.46 6.80
C THR A 378 20.25 27.47 6.68
N PHE A 379 21.00 27.51 5.57
CA PHE A 379 22.20 28.34 5.46
C PHE A 379 22.02 29.64 4.64
N VAL A 380 21.08 29.66 3.69
CA VAL A 380 20.91 30.83 2.80
C VAL A 380 20.42 32.05 3.56
N ILE A 381 19.42 31.89 4.44
CA ILE A 381 18.81 33.01 5.17
C ILE A 381 19.76 33.65 6.20
N PRO A 382 20.50 32.89 7.05
CA PRO A 382 21.47 33.48 7.96
C PRO A 382 22.57 34.27 7.26
N ILE A 383 23.05 33.83 6.09
CA ILE A 383 24.09 34.53 5.32
C ILE A 383 23.57 35.89 4.81
N THR A 384 22.34 35.95 4.29
CA THR A 384 21.73 37.21 3.83
C THR A 384 21.48 38.20 4.99
N VAL A 385 21.10 37.71 6.17
CA VAL A 385 20.88 38.53 7.38
C VAL A 385 22.19 38.98 8.03
N LEU A 386 23.22 38.12 8.07
CA LEU A 386 24.56 38.48 8.51
C LEU A 386 25.21 39.50 7.56
N GLY A 387 24.98 39.36 6.24
CA GLY A 387 25.42 40.33 5.24
C GLY A 387 24.81 41.72 5.46
N THR A 388 23.50 41.80 5.70
CA THR A 388 22.82 43.08 5.99
C THR A 388 23.21 43.67 7.36
N ARG A 389 23.50 42.84 8.36
CA ARG A 389 24.05 43.31 9.65
C ARG A 389 25.48 43.87 9.50
N ARG A 390 26.36 43.15 8.80
CA ARG A 390 27.75 43.59 8.53
C ARG A 390 27.79 44.86 7.68
N TYR A 391 26.86 45.00 6.72
CA TYR A 391 26.67 46.24 5.95
C TYR A 391 26.25 47.42 6.85
N ARG A 392 25.33 47.21 7.81
CA ARG A 392 24.95 48.26 8.79
C ARG A 392 26.08 48.60 9.76
N GLU A 393 26.81 47.62 10.28
CA GLU A 393 27.94 47.86 11.19
C GLU A 393 29.11 48.56 10.49
N ASN A 394 29.38 48.25 9.21
CA ASN A 394 30.35 49.00 8.40
C ASN A 394 29.88 50.43 8.13
N ARG A 395 28.63 50.66 7.72
CA ARG A 395 28.13 52.02 7.46
C ARG A 395 28.09 52.89 8.73
N ASN A 396 27.87 52.27 9.91
CA ASN A 396 28.01 52.98 11.18
C ASN A 396 29.47 53.29 11.50
N LYS A 397 30.42 52.38 11.21
CA LYS A 397 31.86 52.67 11.34
C LYS A 397 32.34 53.77 10.42
N GLU A 398 31.90 53.81 9.16
CA GLU A 398 32.20 54.90 8.21
C GLU A 398 31.65 56.26 8.70
N ARG A 399 30.52 56.24 9.41
CA ARG A 399 29.91 57.42 10.04
C ARG A 399 30.64 57.85 11.32
N ASP A 400 31.14 56.91 12.10
CA ASP A 400 31.86 57.16 13.36
C ASP A 400 33.37 57.41 13.14
N SER A 401 33.93 57.09 11.97
CA SER A 401 35.36 57.30 11.64
C SER A 401 35.74 58.72 11.23
N GLY A 402 34.77 59.64 11.14
CA GLY A 402 35.04 61.08 11.27
C GLY A 402 35.83 61.78 10.16
N GLU A 403 35.93 61.24 8.94
CA GLU A 403 36.37 62.02 7.78
C GLU A 403 35.23 62.92 7.27
N MET A 404 35.03 64.07 7.93
CA MET A 404 34.29 65.17 7.32
C MET A 404 35.18 65.91 6.32
N LEU A 405 34.76 65.91 5.05
CA LEU A 405 35.12 66.98 4.14
C LEU A 405 34.35 68.26 4.54
N GLU A 406 35.13 69.20 5.06
CA GLU A 406 34.83 70.60 5.44
C GLU A 406 33.79 71.29 4.51
N LEU A 407 32.73 71.93 5.04
CA LEU A 407 32.54 73.36 5.36
C LEU A 407 31.00 73.54 5.66
N VAL A 408 30.41 74.49 6.39
CA VAL A 408 30.85 75.66 7.20
C VAL A 408 29.73 76.03 8.23
N ASN A 409 29.99 77.02 9.11
CA ASN A 409 29.10 77.66 10.11
C ASN A 409 27.69 78.08 9.60
N VAL A 410 26.65 78.35 10.44
CA VAL A 410 26.56 79.36 11.55
C VAL A 410 25.48 79.05 12.61
N ASP A 411 25.75 79.50 13.85
CA ASP A 411 24.94 79.70 15.09
C ASP A 411 23.39 79.57 15.10
N SER A 412 22.82 79.03 16.20
CA SER A 412 22.41 79.83 17.38
C SER A 412 21.47 79.13 18.41
N SER A 413 21.82 79.26 19.70
CA SER A 413 21.02 79.39 20.94
C SER A 413 19.69 78.62 21.23
N ALA A 414 19.52 78.32 22.54
CA ALA A 414 18.31 77.93 23.29
C ALA A 414 17.84 76.46 23.12
N SER A 415 17.92 75.54 24.10
CA SER A 415 17.61 75.50 25.56
C SER A 415 16.16 75.14 25.89
N GLY A 416 15.96 74.04 26.64
CA GLY A 416 14.67 73.66 27.23
C GLY A 416 14.27 72.21 26.96
N ASP A 417 13.88 71.50 28.02
CA ASP A 417 13.00 70.33 28.06
C ASP A 417 13.36 69.11 27.19
N LYS A 418 14.28 68.28 27.71
CA LYS A 418 14.46 66.87 27.34
C LYS A 418 14.46 65.96 28.57
N MET A 419 13.32 65.79 29.24
CA MET A 419 13.16 64.70 30.21
C MET A 419 11.68 64.37 30.54
N GLU A 420 10.85 64.09 29.53
CA GLU A 420 9.53 63.44 29.72
C GLU A 420 8.90 62.89 28.42
N ALA A 421 9.28 63.43 27.25
CA ALA A 421 8.69 63.03 25.96
C ALA A 421 9.16 61.66 25.39
N GLU A 422 10.25 61.06 25.90
CA GLU A 422 10.77 59.79 25.33
C GLU A 422 10.01 58.54 25.82
N GLU A 423 9.47 58.53 27.03
CA GLU A 423 8.87 57.32 27.62
C GLU A 423 7.58 56.88 26.90
N HIS A 424 6.69 57.83 26.56
CA HIS A 424 5.50 57.57 25.75
C HIS A 424 5.80 57.16 24.29
N SER A 425 6.98 57.48 23.75
CA SER A 425 7.38 57.04 22.40
C SER A 425 7.77 55.56 22.38
N GLY A 426 8.40 55.07 23.46
CA GLY A 426 8.85 53.70 23.62
C GLY A 426 7.70 52.70 23.72
N GLU A 427 6.67 53.02 24.51
CA GLU A 427 5.49 52.15 24.64
C GLU A 427 4.71 52.01 23.32
N CYS A 428 4.60 53.09 22.55
CA CYS A 428 3.96 53.05 21.23
C CYS A 428 4.75 52.18 20.24
N PHE A 429 6.08 52.28 20.23
CA PHE A 429 6.93 51.44 19.39
C PHE A 429 6.90 49.97 19.85
N PHE A 430 6.99 49.71 21.16
CA PHE A 430 6.94 48.35 21.72
C PHE A 430 5.61 47.67 21.44
N THR A 431 4.48 48.36 21.62
CA THR A 431 3.15 47.85 21.31
C THR A 431 3.00 47.54 19.82
N LYS A 432 3.43 48.45 18.94
CA LYS A 432 3.45 48.21 17.48
C LYS A 432 4.36 47.03 17.09
N PHE A 433 5.50 46.85 17.75
CA PHE A 433 6.42 45.74 17.52
C PHE A 433 5.84 44.40 17.99
N VAL A 434 5.18 44.37 19.16
CA VAL A 434 4.48 43.16 19.65
C VAL A 434 3.33 42.80 18.72
N ILE A 435 2.51 43.77 18.29
CA ILE A 435 1.45 43.56 17.29
C ILE A 435 2.04 43.03 15.97
N PHE A 436 3.16 43.58 15.49
CA PHE A 436 3.83 43.10 14.29
C PHE A 436 4.29 41.64 14.42
N ILE A 437 4.92 41.25 15.55
CA ILE A 437 5.33 39.86 15.79
C ILE A 437 4.13 38.92 15.88
N VAL A 438 3.05 39.31 16.56
CA VAL A 438 1.79 38.54 16.63
C VAL A 438 1.19 38.36 15.24
N LEU A 439 1.14 39.42 14.42
CA LEU A 439 0.65 39.34 13.05
C LEU A 439 1.54 38.44 12.16
N VAL A 440 2.86 38.52 12.28
CA VAL A 440 3.77 37.62 11.56
C VAL A 440 3.56 36.16 11.98
N PHE A 441 3.37 35.89 13.28
CA PHE A 441 3.14 34.54 13.79
C PHE A 441 1.77 33.99 13.37
N LEU A 442 0.72 34.81 13.39
CA LEU A 442 -0.60 34.45 12.87
C LEU A 442 -0.56 34.17 11.36
N ASN A 443 0.16 34.98 10.57
CA ASN A 443 0.36 34.71 9.15
C ASN A 443 1.14 33.40 8.94
N PHE A 444 2.16 33.11 9.77
CA PHE A 444 2.91 31.87 9.67
C PHE A 444 2.05 30.64 10.02
N ILE A 445 1.18 30.71 11.04
CA ILE A 445 0.19 29.67 11.34
C ILE A 445 -0.77 29.51 10.15
N VAL A 446 -1.31 30.59 9.60
CA VAL A 446 -2.22 30.51 8.43
C VAL A 446 -1.52 29.88 7.22
N ILE A 447 -0.26 30.21 6.96
CA ILE A 447 0.54 29.62 5.87
C ILE A 447 0.82 28.14 6.14
N LEU A 448 1.19 27.75 7.37
CA LEU A 448 1.42 26.34 7.72
C LEU A 448 0.12 25.52 7.66
N SER A 449 -1.00 26.05 8.17
CA SER A 449 -2.30 25.38 8.08
C SER A 449 -2.78 25.27 6.64
N ALA A 450 -2.59 26.31 5.81
CA ALA A 450 -2.91 26.24 4.38
C ALA A 450 -2.00 25.27 3.62
N ALA A 451 -0.71 25.23 3.93
CA ALA A 451 0.23 24.29 3.34
C ALA A 451 -0.03 22.84 3.79
N SER A 452 -0.39 22.63 5.05
CA SER A 452 -0.77 21.32 5.58
C SER A 452 -2.08 20.82 4.99
N LEU A 453 -3.11 21.67 4.90
CA LEU A 453 -4.37 21.34 4.23
C LEU A 453 -4.15 21.04 2.74
N SER A 454 -3.34 21.85 2.05
CA SER A 454 -2.96 21.61 0.66
C SER A 454 -2.18 20.30 0.51
N TRP A 455 -1.29 19.96 1.46
CA TRP A 455 -0.59 18.69 1.46
C TRP A 455 -1.54 17.51 1.68
N SER A 456 -2.47 17.58 2.62
CA SER A 456 -3.49 16.54 2.85
C SER A 456 -4.35 16.28 1.61
N LEU A 457 -4.77 17.35 0.92
CA LEU A 457 -5.55 17.28 -0.32
C LEU A 457 -4.76 16.71 -1.50
N VAL A 458 -3.44 16.92 -1.54
CA VAL A 458 -2.56 16.39 -2.61
C VAL A 458 -2.11 14.96 -2.30
N ALA A 459 -1.71 14.67 -1.07
CA ALA A 459 -1.20 13.38 -0.62
C ALA A 459 -2.22 12.24 -0.76
N THR A 460 -3.51 12.57 -0.60
CA THR A 460 -4.63 11.63 -0.79
C THR A 460 -5.13 11.53 -2.24
N SER A 461 -4.52 12.25 -3.19
CA SER A 461 -4.97 12.22 -4.58
C SER A 461 -4.55 10.93 -5.32
N PRO A 462 -5.35 10.43 -6.28
CA PRO A 462 -4.96 9.32 -7.15
C PRO A 462 -3.65 9.55 -7.93
N ALA A 463 -3.24 10.82 -8.12
CA ALA A 463 -1.96 11.15 -8.73
C ALA A 463 -0.76 10.81 -7.83
N VAL A 464 -0.89 10.94 -6.49
CA VAL A 464 0.17 10.53 -5.55
C VAL A 464 0.27 9.01 -5.47
N TYR A 465 -0.87 8.31 -5.40
CA TYR A 465 -0.91 6.85 -5.51
C TYR A 465 -0.22 6.37 -6.80
N ALA A 466 -0.59 6.94 -7.96
CA ALA A 466 0.03 6.60 -9.24
C ALA A 466 1.55 6.91 -9.28
N ASN A 467 1.98 8.06 -8.76
CA ASN A 467 3.40 8.43 -8.75
C ASN A 467 4.26 7.50 -7.87
N PHE A 468 3.73 7.09 -6.71
CA PHE A 468 4.39 6.12 -5.85
C PHE A 468 4.53 4.77 -6.56
N ASN A 469 3.41 4.21 -7.02
CA ASN A 469 3.41 2.90 -7.67
C ASN A 469 4.22 2.87 -8.97
N ASN A 470 4.18 3.93 -9.78
CA ASN A 470 5.03 4.05 -10.99
C ASN A 470 6.53 4.08 -10.68
N ARG A 471 6.96 4.60 -9.52
CA ARG A 471 8.37 4.54 -9.08
C ARG A 471 8.78 3.11 -8.72
N MET A 472 7.88 2.42 -8.01
CA MET A 472 8.10 1.13 -7.36
C MET A 472 7.98 -0.06 -8.30
N TRP A 473 6.99 -0.06 -9.19
CA TRP A 473 6.73 -1.17 -10.12
C TRP A 473 6.09 -0.75 -11.44
N GLY A 474 5.21 0.26 -11.46
CA GLY A 474 4.44 0.66 -12.64
C GLY A 474 5.27 1.17 -13.83
N PHE A 475 6.56 1.43 -13.63
CA PHE A 475 7.49 1.64 -14.75
C PHE A 475 7.65 0.38 -15.63
N ALA A 476 7.42 -0.83 -15.11
CA ALA A 476 7.70 -2.09 -15.81
C ALA A 476 6.71 -2.40 -16.94
N SER A 477 5.57 -1.72 -17.00
CA SER A 477 4.65 -1.72 -18.15
C SER A 477 5.06 -0.71 -19.24
N SER A 478 6.19 0.00 -19.09
CA SER A 478 6.71 0.85 -20.17
C SER A 478 7.17 -0.01 -21.33
N GLU A 479 6.64 0.23 -22.54
CA GLU A 479 7.03 -0.48 -23.75
C GLU A 479 8.51 -0.24 -24.16
N ASP A 480 9.04 -1.18 -24.94
CA ASP A 480 10.42 -1.18 -25.47
C ASP A 480 11.50 -0.99 -24.39
N LYS A 481 11.38 -1.68 -23.25
CA LYS A 481 12.41 -1.74 -22.20
C LYS A 481 12.86 -3.18 -22.01
N SER A 482 14.09 -3.35 -21.52
CA SER A 482 14.62 -4.69 -21.21
C SER A 482 13.84 -5.40 -20.10
N TYR A 483 13.06 -4.67 -19.31
CA TYR A 483 12.23 -5.15 -18.19
C TYR A 483 10.72 -5.18 -18.50
N THR A 484 10.32 -4.88 -19.73
CA THR A 484 8.89 -4.86 -20.11
C THR A 484 8.28 -6.24 -19.98
N ALA A 485 7.24 -6.34 -19.16
CA ALA A 485 6.31 -7.47 -19.10
C ALA A 485 4.98 -6.97 -18.51
N PRO A 486 3.88 -7.72 -18.64
CA PRO A 486 2.62 -7.37 -18.00
C PRO A 486 2.76 -7.31 -16.48
N ILE A 487 1.99 -6.43 -15.85
CA ILE A 487 1.89 -6.32 -14.40
C ILE A 487 0.47 -6.69 -14.02
N TRP A 488 0.35 -7.70 -13.16
CA TRP A 488 -0.89 -8.13 -12.53
C TRP A 488 -0.89 -7.63 -11.08
N MET A 489 -1.91 -6.86 -10.67
CA MET A 489 -2.09 -6.51 -9.27
C MET A 489 -2.83 -7.66 -8.57
N SER A 490 -2.10 -8.72 -8.16
CA SER A 490 -2.75 -9.96 -7.69
C SER A 490 -3.39 -9.88 -6.31
N GLU A 491 -3.11 -8.81 -5.54
CA GLU A 491 -3.85 -8.53 -4.30
C GLU A 491 -4.04 -7.03 -4.10
N PHE A 492 -5.28 -6.67 -3.78
CA PHE A 492 -5.66 -5.40 -3.17
C PHE A 492 -7.01 -5.54 -2.47
N GLY A 493 -7.27 -4.75 -1.44
CA GLY A 493 -8.52 -4.79 -0.69
C GLY A 493 -8.72 -3.53 0.16
N ALA A 494 -9.97 -3.19 0.42
CA ALA A 494 -10.38 -2.14 1.34
C ALA A 494 -11.72 -2.49 2.00
N ASP A 495 -11.88 -2.04 3.25
CA ASP A 495 -13.12 -2.10 4.04
C ASP A 495 -13.93 -0.80 3.94
N THR A 496 -13.35 0.26 3.35
CA THR A 496 -13.96 1.58 3.18
C THR A 496 -13.65 2.15 1.79
N ARG A 497 -14.59 2.93 1.22
CA ARG A 497 -14.44 3.56 -0.10
C ARG A 497 -13.64 4.87 -0.02
N ASP A 498 -12.43 4.77 0.53
CA ASP A 498 -11.58 5.89 0.89
C ASP A 498 -10.68 6.39 -0.27
N SER A 499 -9.79 7.34 0.02
CA SER A 499 -8.83 7.87 -0.96
C SER A 499 -7.84 6.82 -1.48
N TYR A 500 -7.54 5.77 -0.70
CA TYR A 500 -6.70 4.68 -1.16
C TYR A 500 -7.46 3.86 -2.21
N TRP A 501 -8.69 3.39 -1.92
CA TRP A 501 -9.50 2.61 -2.85
C TRP A 501 -9.77 3.38 -4.16
N ILE A 502 -10.16 4.65 -4.05
CA ILE A 502 -10.34 5.53 -5.21
C ILE A 502 -9.03 5.68 -6.00
N GLY A 503 -7.89 5.71 -5.32
CA GLY A 503 -6.55 5.66 -5.92
C GLY A 503 -6.29 4.38 -6.73
N VAL A 504 -6.57 3.21 -6.14
CA VAL A 504 -6.42 1.89 -6.80
C VAL A 504 -7.29 1.80 -8.05
N ILE A 505 -8.60 1.99 -7.93
CA ILE A 505 -9.54 1.83 -9.05
C ILE A 505 -9.24 2.84 -10.17
N THR A 506 -8.88 4.09 -9.82
CA THR A 506 -8.43 5.10 -10.81
C THR A 506 -7.18 4.64 -11.56
N TYR A 507 -6.25 3.98 -10.87
CA TYR A 507 -5.02 3.48 -11.46
C TYR A 507 -5.27 2.29 -12.37
N LEU A 508 -6.03 1.29 -11.92
CA LEU A 508 -6.42 0.12 -12.72
C LEU A 508 -7.11 0.52 -14.03
N ALA A 509 -8.04 1.48 -13.96
CA ALA A 509 -8.74 2.00 -15.12
C ALA A 509 -7.80 2.72 -16.12
N LYS A 510 -6.94 3.61 -15.62
CA LYS A 510 -6.03 4.42 -16.45
C LYS A 510 -4.88 3.65 -17.09
N SER A 511 -4.55 2.47 -16.55
CA SER A 511 -3.41 1.67 -17.00
C SER A 511 -3.81 0.41 -17.77
N ASP A 512 -5.11 0.13 -17.89
CA ASP A 512 -5.64 -1.16 -18.37
C ASP A 512 -4.94 -2.37 -17.71
N MET A 513 -4.63 -2.23 -16.42
CA MET A 513 -3.90 -3.22 -15.63
C MET A 513 -4.75 -4.46 -15.36
N ASP A 514 -4.13 -5.62 -15.40
CA ASP A 514 -4.70 -6.88 -14.93
C ASP A 514 -4.74 -6.86 -13.40
N TRP A 515 -5.76 -7.45 -12.77
CA TRP A 515 -5.92 -7.37 -11.31
C TRP A 515 -6.61 -8.60 -10.68
N ALA A 516 -6.44 -8.77 -9.37
CA ALA A 516 -7.19 -9.72 -8.55
C ALA A 516 -7.48 -9.12 -7.16
N VAL A 517 -8.75 -9.04 -6.77
CA VAL A 517 -9.15 -8.48 -5.47
C VAL A 517 -8.96 -9.51 -4.36
N TRP A 518 -8.53 -9.08 -3.18
CA TRP A 518 -8.52 -9.86 -1.95
C TRP A 518 -9.73 -9.49 -1.08
N ALA A 519 -10.69 -10.36 -0.83
CA ALA A 519 -10.83 -11.75 -1.30
C ALA A 519 -12.30 -12.18 -1.41
N TYR A 520 -12.57 -13.35 -2.01
CA TYR A 520 -13.92 -13.92 -2.03
C TYR A 520 -14.38 -14.41 -0.63
N TYR A 521 -13.43 -14.86 0.19
CA TYR A 521 -13.67 -15.38 1.53
C TYR A 521 -14.34 -14.34 2.45
N GLY A 522 -15.42 -14.71 3.14
CA GLY A 522 -16.22 -13.80 3.97
C GLY A 522 -16.22 -14.08 5.48
N ALA A 523 -15.65 -15.20 5.93
CA ALA A 523 -15.71 -15.63 7.32
C ALA A 523 -14.66 -14.95 8.21
N SER A 524 -14.85 -15.03 9.53
CA SER A 524 -13.74 -14.75 10.46
C SER A 524 -12.76 -15.92 10.46
N ARG A 525 -11.46 -15.62 10.54
CA ARG A 525 -10.41 -16.62 10.67
C ARG A 525 -10.29 -17.00 12.14
N TYR A 526 -10.21 -18.29 12.42
CA TYR A 526 -9.54 -18.74 13.64
C TYR A 526 -8.04 -18.59 13.42
N GLU A 527 -7.42 -17.70 14.20
CA GLU A 527 -5.97 -17.66 14.32
C GLU A 527 -5.62 -18.28 15.67
N GLN A 528 -4.97 -19.46 15.64
CA GLN A 528 -4.16 -19.88 16.77
C GLN A 528 -2.92 -18.99 16.74
N SER A 529 -2.91 -17.91 17.52
CA SER A 529 -1.69 -17.13 17.63
C SER A 529 -0.60 -18.03 18.22
N ARG A 530 0.57 -18.08 17.58
CA ARG A 530 1.75 -18.75 18.17
C ARG A 530 2.30 -17.95 19.36
N GLU A 531 1.72 -16.79 19.66
CA GLU A 531 2.02 -16.03 20.87
C GLU A 531 1.44 -16.73 22.10
N ILE A 532 2.35 -17.15 22.98
CA ILE A 532 2.01 -17.60 24.32
C ILE A 532 1.60 -16.37 25.13
N ASP A 533 0.37 -16.37 25.66
CA ASP A 533 -0.07 -15.33 26.60
C ASP A 533 0.94 -15.25 27.78
N PRO A 534 1.57 -14.09 28.01
CA PRO A 534 2.65 -13.97 29.00
C PRO A 534 2.17 -14.09 30.46
N ILE A 535 0.86 -14.16 30.70
CA ILE A 535 0.20 -14.34 32.00
C ILE A 535 -0.36 -15.76 32.14
N LEU A 536 -0.96 -16.31 31.07
CA LEU A 536 -1.65 -17.60 31.08
C LEU A 536 -0.80 -18.79 30.61
N GLY A 537 0.31 -18.55 29.90
CA GLY A 537 1.22 -19.61 29.46
C GLY A 537 0.65 -20.53 28.38
N THR A 538 -0.38 -20.07 27.65
CA THR A 538 -1.10 -20.82 26.62
C THR A 538 -1.27 -19.98 25.35
N TYR A 539 -1.42 -20.64 24.20
CA TYR A 539 -1.78 -19.98 22.93
C TYR A 539 -3.11 -19.24 23.04
N VAL A 540 -3.21 -18.06 22.44
CA VAL A 540 -4.45 -17.28 22.41
C VAL A 540 -5.16 -17.51 21.09
N ASN A 541 -6.35 -18.09 21.14
CA ASN A 541 -7.20 -18.17 19.96
C ASN A 541 -7.85 -16.80 19.72
N THR A 542 -7.41 -16.09 18.69
CA THR A 542 -8.03 -14.82 18.25
C THR A 542 -8.87 -15.05 17.00
N THR A 543 -10.15 -14.69 17.08
CA THR A 543 -11.05 -14.68 15.93
C THR A 543 -10.92 -13.34 15.22
N LEU A 544 -10.14 -13.30 14.13
CA LEU A 544 -9.99 -12.10 13.31
C LEU A 544 -11.08 -12.06 12.24
N LYS A 545 -11.89 -10.99 12.18
CA LYS A 545 -12.83 -10.78 11.08
C LYS A 545 -12.03 -10.40 9.83
N GLU A 546 -12.20 -11.15 8.74
CA GLU A 546 -11.78 -10.71 7.41
C GLU A 546 -12.61 -9.48 7.03
N THR A 547 -11.99 -8.32 6.90
CA THR A 547 -12.69 -7.06 6.57
C THR A 547 -12.63 -6.69 5.10
N TYR A 548 -11.75 -7.33 4.32
CA TYR A 548 -11.63 -7.11 2.88
C TYR A 548 -12.45 -8.10 2.04
N GLY A 549 -13.08 -9.09 2.67
CA GLY A 549 -13.93 -10.09 2.05
C GLY A 549 -15.11 -9.49 1.25
N LEU A 550 -15.37 -10.01 0.06
CA LEU A 550 -16.54 -9.63 -0.74
C LEU A 550 -17.83 -10.20 -0.16
N MET A 551 -17.78 -11.45 0.31
CA MET A 551 -18.90 -12.15 0.92
C MET A 551 -19.01 -11.86 2.41
N ASN A 552 -20.21 -12.01 2.97
CA ASN A 552 -20.40 -12.02 4.41
C ASN A 552 -20.02 -13.37 5.05
N GLU A 553 -19.99 -13.42 6.38
CA GLU A 553 -19.56 -14.59 7.16
C GLU A 553 -20.33 -15.88 6.88
N ASP A 554 -21.59 -15.79 6.42
CA ASP A 554 -22.41 -16.94 6.05
C ASP A 554 -22.57 -17.16 4.54
N TYR A 555 -21.77 -16.45 3.74
CA TYR A 555 -21.76 -16.43 2.26
C TYR A 555 -23.12 -16.11 1.61
N SER A 556 -24.14 -15.75 2.39
CA SER A 556 -25.53 -15.56 1.92
C SER A 556 -25.74 -14.30 1.07
N ALA A 557 -24.83 -13.34 1.16
CA ALA A 557 -24.83 -12.10 0.41
C ALA A 557 -23.42 -11.47 0.43
N THR A 558 -23.25 -10.38 -0.29
CA THR A 558 -22.05 -9.54 -0.17
C THR A 558 -22.03 -8.86 1.20
N GLN A 559 -20.83 -8.54 1.71
CA GLN A 559 -20.65 -8.05 3.07
C GLN A 559 -21.46 -6.77 3.34
N PHE A 560 -21.39 -5.77 2.44
CA PHE A 560 -22.06 -4.48 2.64
C PHE A 560 -23.56 -4.49 2.35
N ALA A 561 -24.06 -5.40 1.52
CA ALA A 561 -25.50 -5.49 1.22
C ALA A 561 -26.35 -5.90 2.44
N LYS A 562 -25.76 -6.66 3.38
CA LYS A 562 -26.45 -7.14 4.60
C LYS A 562 -26.31 -6.18 5.78
N GLU A 563 -25.27 -5.34 5.81
CA GLU A 563 -24.99 -4.39 6.90
C GLU A 563 -25.80 -3.07 6.79
N GLY A 564 -26.71 -2.95 5.81
CA GLY A 564 -27.70 -1.87 5.75
C GLY A 564 -27.25 -0.58 5.07
N PHE A 565 -26.10 -0.60 4.39
CA PHE A 565 -25.67 0.49 3.50
C PHE A 565 -26.66 0.62 2.33
N SER A 566 -27.07 1.86 2.03
CA SER A 566 -28.26 2.13 1.20
C SER A 566 -28.03 2.12 -0.33
N GLY A 567 -26.91 1.58 -0.80
CA GLY A 567 -26.57 1.51 -2.22
C GLY A 567 -25.46 0.50 -2.52
N GLY A 568 -25.86 -0.72 -2.90
CA GLY A 568 -24.98 -1.75 -3.46
C GLY A 568 -23.88 -2.30 -2.53
N ASP A 569 -23.07 -3.21 -3.06
CA ASP A 569 -21.68 -3.34 -2.61
C ASP A 569 -20.83 -2.53 -3.57
N TRP A 570 -20.44 -1.34 -3.13
CA TRP A 570 -19.67 -0.36 -3.90
C TRP A 570 -18.34 -0.93 -4.42
N ARG A 571 -17.76 -1.97 -3.79
CA ARG A 571 -16.54 -2.61 -4.31
C ARG A 571 -16.84 -3.34 -5.61
N ILE A 572 -17.95 -4.07 -5.67
CA ILE A 572 -18.35 -4.81 -6.87
C ILE A 572 -18.71 -3.83 -7.99
N GLU A 573 -19.44 -2.76 -7.68
CA GLU A 573 -19.74 -1.69 -8.65
C GLU A 573 -18.45 -1.05 -9.22
N ASP A 574 -17.52 -0.63 -8.35
CA ASP A 574 -16.24 -0.03 -8.76
C ASP A 574 -15.34 -1.01 -9.53
N MET A 575 -15.34 -2.30 -9.16
CA MET A 575 -14.59 -3.35 -9.86
C MET A 575 -15.18 -3.65 -11.24
N GLN A 576 -16.50 -3.81 -11.34
CA GLN A 576 -17.20 -4.06 -12.61
C GLN A 576 -16.93 -2.96 -13.64
N ALA A 577 -16.81 -1.70 -13.19
CA ALA A 577 -16.40 -0.59 -14.05
C ALA A 577 -14.97 -0.72 -14.62
N VAL A 578 -14.12 -1.61 -14.09
CA VAL A 578 -12.72 -1.83 -14.54
C VAL A 578 -12.41 -3.30 -14.95
N MET A 579 -13.44 -4.14 -15.14
CA MET A 579 -13.30 -5.53 -15.60
C MET A 579 -13.02 -5.66 -17.11
N GLU A 580 -13.36 -4.64 -17.90
CA GLU A 580 -13.19 -4.68 -19.36
C GLU A 580 -11.80 -4.17 -19.81
N VAL A 581 -11.44 -4.49 -21.06
CA VAL A 581 -10.24 -3.97 -21.73
C VAL A 581 -10.46 -2.50 -22.10
N ASN A 582 -9.56 -1.61 -21.68
CA ASN A 582 -9.68 -0.14 -21.84
C ASN A 582 -11.03 0.41 -21.29
N PRO A 583 -11.29 0.30 -19.97
CA PRO A 583 -12.56 0.69 -19.38
C PRO A 583 -12.86 2.19 -19.54
N ASP A 584 -14.13 2.55 -19.73
CA ASP A 584 -14.53 3.96 -19.87
C ASP A 584 -14.46 4.68 -18.52
N ILE A 585 -13.42 5.49 -18.36
CA ILE A 585 -13.16 6.31 -17.17
C ILE A 585 -14.28 7.33 -16.92
N SER A 586 -15.15 7.63 -17.89
CA SER A 586 -16.31 8.52 -17.68
C SER A 586 -17.50 7.83 -16.98
N GLU A 587 -17.57 6.50 -16.98
CA GLU A 587 -18.56 5.73 -16.22
C GLU A 587 -18.18 5.60 -14.72
N LEU A 588 -16.90 5.82 -14.38
CA LEU A 588 -16.40 5.81 -13.00
C LEU A 588 -16.99 6.97 -12.18
N ASN A 589 -18.16 6.73 -11.58
CA ASN A 589 -18.91 7.67 -10.74
C ASN A 589 -18.29 7.73 -9.32
N MET A 590 -17.00 8.11 -9.28
CA MET A 590 -16.12 8.10 -8.10
C MET A 590 -16.40 9.28 -7.17
N LYS A 591 -17.60 9.29 -6.59
CA LYS A 591 -17.91 10.13 -5.44
C LYS A 591 -17.53 9.37 -4.18
N ALA A 592 -16.45 9.80 -3.51
CA ALA A 592 -16.11 9.32 -2.18
C ALA A 592 -17.34 9.49 -1.26
N THR A 593 -17.80 8.38 -0.70
CA THR A 593 -18.90 8.35 0.28
C THR A 593 -18.33 8.65 1.65
N ASP A 594 -18.14 9.94 1.93
CA ASP A 594 -18.68 10.62 3.12
C ASP A 594 -18.13 12.05 3.20
N GLY A 595 -18.99 12.99 3.60
CA GLY A 595 -18.81 14.40 3.31
C GLY A 595 -17.75 15.13 4.16
N VAL A 596 -16.47 15.02 3.79
CA VAL A 596 -15.42 15.98 4.15
C VAL A 596 -14.52 16.24 2.93
N TRP A 597 -14.53 17.49 2.44
CA TRP A 597 -13.60 18.06 1.45
C TRP A 597 -12.81 19.20 2.11
#